data_AF-A0A4R7TE42-F1
#
_entry.id   AF-A0A4R7TE42-F1
#
_cell.length_a   1.000
_cell.length_b   1.000
_cell.length_c   1.000
_cell.angle_alpha   90.00
_cell.angle_beta   90.00
_cell.angle_gamma   90.00
#
_symmetry.space_group_name_H-M   'P 1'
#
loop_
_entity.id
_entity.type
_entity.pdbx_description
1 polymer ?
#
loop_
_entity_poly.entity_id
_entity_poly.type
_entity_poly.pdbx_seq_one_letter_code
_entity_poly.pdbx_strand_id
1 'polypeptide(L)'
;MTTLQKTALITGANKGIGKETARRLAALGITVLIGARDADRGEAAAEELRAGGADVRFVPLDVTDESSVEAAAKHIEATFGRLDILVNNAAIAAAQQKPSETPAATVRQVYETNVFGVIAVTHAMLPLLRRSPAARIVNMSSELGSLTHLADPDSPWASYSSVLLPYCTSKTALNAITVLYADELRAEGILVNAVSPGYCATDLNRRSGTRTAEEGAAVAVDLATVGEDGPTGAFLTEDGPIPW
;
A
#
# COMPACT_ATOMS: atom_id res chain seq x y z
N MET A 1 13.64 -23.91 17.32
CA MET A 1 12.29 -23.45 16.95
C MET A 1 12.30 -23.16 15.47
N THR A 2 11.49 -23.86 14.67
CA THR A 2 11.29 -23.50 13.26
C THR A 2 10.60 -22.14 13.23
N THR A 3 11.30 -21.11 12.76
CA THR A 3 10.67 -19.83 12.44
C THR A 3 9.60 -20.10 11.38
N LEU A 4 8.32 -19.98 11.76
CA LEU A 4 7.23 -20.12 10.81
C LEU A 4 7.40 -19.06 9.72
N GLN A 5 7.39 -19.47 8.45
CA GLN A 5 7.56 -18.59 7.30
C GLN A 5 6.50 -17.47 7.32
N LYS A 6 6.93 -16.21 7.13
CA LYS A 6 6.01 -15.06 7.11
C LYS A 6 5.23 -15.02 5.80
N THR A 7 3.99 -14.55 5.86
CA THR A 7 3.14 -14.33 4.67
C THR A 7 2.80 -12.85 4.51
N ALA A 8 2.98 -12.32 3.30
CA ALA A 8 2.68 -10.92 2.96
C ALA A 8 1.65 -10.80 1.83
N LEU A 9 0.62 -9.98 2.02
CA LEU A 9 -0.32 -9.60 0.97
C LEU A 9 0.01 -8.18 0.49
N ILE A 10 0.17 -8.01 -0.82
CA ILE A 10 0.37 -6.71 -1.45
C ILE A 10 -0.76 -6.46 -2.43
N THR A 11 -1.54 -5.41 -2.23
CA THR A 11 -2.65 -5.05 -3.13
C THR A 11 -2.14 -4.31 -4.37
N GLY A 12 -2.74 -4.54 -5.54
CA GLY A 12 -2.30 -3.91 -6.80
C GLY A 12 -0.88 -4.29 -7.21
N ALA A 13 -0.46 -5.53 -6.91
CA ALA A 13 0.93 -5.98 -7.03
C ALA A 13 1.30 -6.58 -8.39
N ASN A 14 0.42 -6.51 -9.39
CA ASN A 14 0.70 -7.04 -10.72
C ASN A 14 1.70 -6.19 -11.55
N LYS A 15 2.05 -4.98 -11.08
CA LYS A 15 3.01 -4.07 -11.74
C LYS A 15 3.51 -2.97 -10.81
N GLY A 16 4.46 -2.17 -11.30
CA GLY A 16 4.94 -0.95 -10.63
C GLY A 16 5.56 -1.24 -9.26
N ILE A 17 5.37 -0.31 -8.32
CA ILE A 17 5.95 -0.41 -6.97
C ILE A 17 5.47 -1.67 -6.25
N GLY A 18 4.19 -2.02 -6.35
CA GLY A 18 3.65 -3.23 -5.70
C GLY A 18 4.35 -4.52 -6.13
N LYS A 19 4.68 -4.65 -7.42
CA LYS A 19 5.43 -5.82 -7.93
C LYS A 19 6.88 -5.83 -7.43
N GLU A 20 7.53 -4.67 -7.34
CA GLU A 20 8.89 -4.58 -6.80
C GLU A 20 8.93 -4.83 -5.29
N THR A 21 7.93 -4.35 -4.54
CA THR A 21 7.74 -4.71 -3.13
C THR A 21 7.59 -6.21 -2.97
N ALA A 22 6.77 -6.85 -3.81
CA ALA A 22 6.60 -8.30 -3.81
C ALA A 22 7.92 -9.04 -4.08
N ARG A 23 8.66 -8.63 -5.12
CA ARG A 23 9.98 -9.22 -5.45
C ARG A 23 10.96 -9.12 -4.28
N ARG A 24 11.06 -7.93 -3.66
CA ARG A 24 12.01 -7.68 -2.57
C ARG A 24 11.62 -8.42 -1.28
N LEU A 25 10.34 -8.47 -0.92
CA LEU A 25 9.88 -9.28 0.22
C LEU A 25 10.12 -10.76 -0.02
N ALA A 26 9.85 -11.27 -1.23
CA ALA A 26 10.07 -12.67 -1.54
C ALA A 26 11.57 -13.06 -1.52
N ALA A 27 12.46 -12.14 -1.92
CA ALA A 27 13.91 -12.31 -1.79
C ALA A 27 14.38 -12.43 -0.32
N LEU A 28 13.57 -11.98 0.64
CA LEU A 28 13.81 -12.17 2.08
C LEU A 28 13.25 -13.49 2.62
N GLY A 29 12.76 -14.38 1.75
CA GLY A 29 12.19 -15.68 2.13
C GLY A 29 10.75 -15.61 2.65
N ILE A 30 10.05 -14.50 2.41
CA ILE A 30 8.65 -14.30 2.78
C ILE A 30 7.76 -14.90 1.68
N THR A 31 6.72 -15.64 2.04
CA THR A 31 5.68 -16.05 1.09
C THR A 31 4.86 -14.83 0.70
N VAL A 32 4.80 -14.52 -0.59
CA VAL A 32 4.16 -13.30 -1.08
C VAL A 32 2.87 -13.61 -1.84
N LEU A 33 1.81 -12.88 -1.52
CA LEU A 33 0.51 -12.94 -2.16
C LEU A 33 0.33 -11.68 -3.03
N ILE A 34 0.30 -11.87 -4.34
CA ILE A 34 0.04 -10.85 -5.35
C ILE A 34 -1.46 -10.61 -5.40
N GLY A 35 -1.94 -9.57 -4.72
CA GLY A 35 -3.31 -9.11 -4.83
C GLY A 35 -3.50 -8.31 -6.12
N ALA A 36 -4.35 -8.79 -7.03
CA ALA A 36 -4.69 -8.05 -8.25
C ALA A 36 -6.12 -8.36 -8.72
N ARG A 37 -6.79 -7.34 -9.29
CA ARG A 37 -8.15 -7.48 -9.83
C ARG A 37 -8.22 -8.21 -11.18
N ASP A 38 -7.13 -8.16 -11.94
CA ASP A 38 -7.01 -8.75 -13.27
C ASP A 38 -6.24 -10.06 -13.12
N ALA A 39 -6.93 -11.19 -13.35
CA ALA A 39 -6.38 -12.52 -13.09
C ALA A 39 -5.17 -12.83 -13.98
N ASP A 40 -5.25 -12.52 -15.28
CA ASP A 40 -4.18 -12.80 -16.22
C ASP A 40 -2.91 -12.02 -15.87
N ARG A 41 -3.06 -10.73 -15.53
CA ARG A 41 -1.92 -9.89 -15.12
C ARG A 41 -1.37 -10.29 -13.75
N GLY A 42 -2.25 -10.68 -12.83
CA GLY A 42 -1.87 -11.14 -11.49
C GLY A 42 -1.06 -12.43 -11.56
N GLU A 43 -1.55 -13.43 -12.30
CA GLU A 43 -0.87 -14.71 -12.47
C GLU A 43 0.45 -14.54 -13.23
N ALA A 44 0.49 -13.74 -14.32
CA ALA A 44 1.73 -13.47 -15.04
C ALA A 44 2.81 -12.84 -14.15
N ALA A 45 2.43 -11.90 -13.26
CA ALA A 45 3.36 -11.31 -12.30
C ALA A 45 3.85 -12.33 -11.26
N ALA A 46 2.96 -13.21 -10.77
CA ALA A 46 3.34 -14.27 -9.84
C ALA A 46 4.26 -15.30 -10.50
N GLU A 47 3.98 -15.72 -11.74
CA GLU A 47 4.81 -16.64 -12.53
C GLU A 47 6.21 -16.10 -12.77
N GLU A 48 6.33 -14.83 -13.15
CA GLU A 48 7.62 -14.18 -13.36
C GLU A 48 8.49 -14.21 -12.09
N LEU A 49 7.89 -13.91 -10.93
CA LEU A 49 8.61 -13.95 -9.66
C LEU A 49 8.93 -15.40 -9.22
N ARG A 50 8.00 -16.35 -9.44
CA ARG A 50 8.23 -17.78 -9.18
C ARG A 50 9.36 -18.35 -10.04
N ALA A 51 9.53 -17.88 -11.29
CA ALA A 51 10.64 -18.28 -12.15
C ALA A 51 12.01 -17.91 -11.55
N GLY A 52 12.06 -16.90 -10.66
CA GLY A 52 13.22 -16.56 -9.85
C GLY A 52 13.42 -17.41 -8.58
N GLY A 53 12.59 -18.44 -8.36
CA GLY A 53 12.65 -19.32 -7.19
C GLY A 53 11.90 -18.83 -5.95
N ALA A 54 11.15 -17.72 -6.06
CA ALA A 54 10.38 -17.16 -4.96
C ALA A 54 9.06 -17.91 -4.70
N ASP A 55 8.61 -17.98 -3.44
CA ASP A 55 7.26 -18.48 -3.10
C ASP A 55 6.24 -17.36 -3.22
N VAL A 56 5.68 -17.22 -4.42
CA VAL A 56 4.70 -16.19 -4.76
C VAL A 56 3.41 -16.82 -5.26
N ARG A 57 2.27 -16.36 -4.75
CA ARG A 57 0.93 -16.82 -5.14
C ARG A 57 0.09 -15.64 -5.63
N PHE A 58 -0.74 -15.86 -6.63
CA PHE A 58 -1.74 -14.89 -7.03
C PHE A 58 -2.99 -15.02 -6.13
N VAL A 59 -3.58 -13.87 -5.75
CA VAL A 59 -4.87 -13.78 -5.06
C VAL A 59 -5.76 -12.78 -5.80
N PRO A 60 -6.90 -13.20 -6.37
CA PRO A 60 -7.87 -12.29 -6.96
C PRO A 60 -8.35 -11.29 -5.91
N LEU A 61 -8.11 -10.00 -6.15
CA LEU A 61 -8.43 -8.93 -5.21
C LEU A 61 -8.67 -7.61 -5.94
N ASP A 62 -9.95 -7.25 -6.09
CA ASP A 62 -10.36 -5.88 -6.36
C ASP A 62 -10.73 -5.19 -5.05
N VAL A 63 -9.95 -4.17 -4.67
CA VAL A 63 -10.15 -3.45 -3.41
C VAL A 63 -11.45 -2.64 -3.37
N THR A 64 -12.08 -2.40 -4.52
CA THR A 64 -13.36 -1.68 -4.60
C THR A 64 -14.59 -2.61 -4.58
N ASP A 65 -14.38 -3.92 -4.48
CA ASP A 65 -15.44 -4.93 -4.40
C ASP A 65 -15.33 -5.68 -3.06
N GLU A 66 -16.24 -5.38 -2.14
CA GLU A 66 -16.27 -6.01 -0.80
C GLU A 66 -16.34 -7.54 -0.89
N SER A 67 -17.06 -8.09 -1.87
CA SER A 67 -17.17 -9.55 -2.04
C SER A 67 -15.83 -10.16 -2.50
N SER A 68 -15.08 -9.46 -3.34
CA SER A 68 -13.72 -9.84 -3.73
C SER A 68 -12.77 -9.80 -2.52
N VAL A 69 -12.86 -8.75 -1.71
CA VAL A 69 -12.04 -8.60 -0.50
C VAL A 69 -12.32 -9.72 0.52
N GLU A 70 -13.59 -10.02 0.78
CA GLU A 70 -13.97 -11.12 1.67
C GLU A 70 -13.51 -12.48 1.16
N ALA A 71 -13.66 -12.74 -0.15
CA ALA A 71 -13.22 -13.98 -0.76
C ALA A 71 -11.70 -14.14 -0.64
N ALA A 72 -10.93 -13.07 -0.85
CA ALA A 72 -9.49 -13.07 -0.64
C ALA A 72 -9.12 -13.40 0.81
N ALA A 73 -9.78 -12.78 1.80
CA ALA A 73 -9.52 -13.06 3.21
C ALA A 73 -9.81 -14.52 3.57
N LYS A 74 -10.96 -15.06 3.14
CA LYS A 74 -11.33 -16.48 3.35
C LYS A 74 -10.33 -17.43 2.70
N HIS A 75 -9.86 -17.11 1.49
CA HIS A 75 -8.85 -17.91 0.80
C HIS A 75 -7.50 -17.92 1.54
N ILE A 76 -7.04 -16.76 2.02
CA ILE A 76 -5.80 -16.62 2.78
C ILE A 76 -5.90 -17.37 4.10
N GLU A 77 -7.04 -17.27 4.79
CA GLU A 77 -7.32 -18.02 6.01
C GLU A 77 -7.25 -19.53 5.78
N ALA A 78 -7.95 -20.04 4.77
CA ALA A 78 -7.99 -21.47 4.49
C ALA A 78 -6.62 -22.04 4.09
N THR A 79 -5.78 -21.23 3.44
CA THR A 79 -4.50 -21.67 2.88
C THR A 79 -3.32 -21.47 3.83
N PHE A 80 -3.27 -20.35 4.55
CA PHE A 80 -2.12 -19.94 5.37
C PHE A 80 -2.46 -19.81 6.86
N GLY A 81 -3.74 -19.68 7.21
CA GLY A 81 -4.21 -19.57 8.59
C GLY A 81 -3.87 -18.26 9.32
N ARG A 82 -3.05 -17.38 8.72
CA ARG A 82 -2.67 -16.06 9.24
C ARG A 82 -2.14 -15.16 8.12
N LEU A 83 -1.94 -13.89 8.44
CA LEU A 83 -1.24 -12.92 7.61
C LEU A 83 -0.24 -12.17 8.49
N ASP A 84 1.00 -12.00 8.05
CA ASP A 84 2.03 -11.30 8.83
C ASP A 84 2.24 -9.86 8.36
N ILE A 85 2.06 -9.62 7.06
CA ILE A 85 2.31 -8.31 6.44
C ILE A 85 1.16 -7.98 5.49
N LEU A 86 0.61 -6.77 5.61
CA LEU A 86 -0.32 -6.18 4.65
C LEU A 86 0.30 -4.91 4.06
N VAL A 87 0.46 -4.86 2.75
CA VAL A 87 0.85 -3.65 2.02
C VAL A 87 -0.32 -3.18 1.17
N ASN A 88 -0.99 -2.12 1.61
CA ASN A 88 -2.04 -1.43 0.87
C ASN A 88 -1.40 -0.53 -0.19
N ASN A 89 -1.08 -1.12 -1.35
CA ASN A 89 -0.40 -0.46 -2.48
C ASN A 89 -1.37 -0.03 -3.61
N ALA A 90 -2.49 -0.73 -3.79
CA ALA A 90 -3.46 -0.39 -4.83
C ALA A 90 -3.91 1.07 -4.71
N ALA A 91 -3.74 1.83 -5.80
CA ALA A 91 -4.14 3.22 -5.87
C ALA A 91 -4.41 3.66 -7.31
N ILE A 92 -5.24 4.69 -7.46
CA ILE A 92 -5.45 5.41 -8.71
C ILE A 92 -5.24 6.90 -8.53
N ALA A 93 -4.99 7.60 -9.64
CA ALA A 93 -4.96 9.05 -9.72
C ALA A 93 -5.90 9.50 -10.85
N ALA A 94 -6.56 10.64 -10.65
CA ALA A 94 -7.36 11.28 -11.69
C ALA A 94 -6.48 12.12 -12.62
N ALA A 95 -7.05 12.58 -13.73
CA ALA A 95 -6.40 13.57 -14.58
C ALA A 95 -6.16 14.88 -13.81
N GLN A 96 -5.08 15.59 -14.18
CA GLN A 96 -4.78 16.90 -13.61
C GLN A 96 -5.86 17.91 -13.99
N GLN A 97 -6.49 18.52 -12.99
CA GLN A 97 -7.56 19.51 -13.13
C GLN A 97 -7.53 20.45 -11.92
N LYS A 98 -7.88 21.72 -12.13
CA LYS A 98 -7.98 22.66 -11.01
C LYS A 98 -9.04 22.20 -10.01
N PRO A 99 -8.90 22.47 -8.70
CA PRO A 99 -9.91 22.16 -7.70
C PRO A 99 -11.30 22.67 -8.08
N SER A 100 -11.41 23.90 -8.61
CA SER A 100 -12.68 24.51 -9.03
C SER A 100 -13.36 23.83 -10.24
N GLU A 101 -12.62 23.00 -10.98
CA GLU A 101 -13.08 22.34 -12.20
C GLU A 101 -13.26 20.83 -12.00
N THR A 102 -12.83 20.30 -10.85
CA THR A 102 -12.84 18.87 -10.55
C THR A 102 -14.25 18.40 -10.15
N PRO A 103 -14.89 17.48 -10.90
CA PRO A 103 -16.20 16.96 -10.52
C PRO A 103 -16.13 16.14 -9.23
N ALA A 104 -17.14 16.25 -8.37
CA ALA A 104 -17.24 15.43 -7.16
C ALA A 104 -17.28 13.92 -7.47
N ALA A 105 -17.81 13.52 -8.63
CA ALA A 105 -17.79 12.13 -9.08
C ALA A 105 -16.36 11.58 -9.27
N THR A 106 -15.43 12.41 -9.75
CA THR A 106 -14.01 12.06 -9.88
C THR A 106 -13.36 11.89 -8.51
N VAL A 107 -13.73 12.73 -7.54
CA VAL A 107 -13.29 12.58 -6.14
C VAL A 107 -13.79 11.26 -5.56
N ARG A 108 -15.09 10.95 -5.72
CA ARG A 108 -15.67 9.68 -5.26
C ARG A 108 -14.92 8.48 -5.85
N GLN A 109 -14.68 8.47 -7.16
CA GLN A 109 -13.96 7.37 -7.82
C GLN A 109 -12.57 7.13 -7.22
N VAL A 110 -11.79 8.20 -6.96
CA VAL A 110 -10.47 8.06 -6.34
C VAL A 110 -10.59 7.59 -4.89
N TYR A 111 -11.59 8.04 -4.15
CA TYR A 111 -11.84 7.62 -2.78
C TYR A 111 -12.25 6.14 -2.67
N GLU A 112 -13.03 5.62 -3.62
CA GLU A 112 -13.38 4.19 -3.65
C GLU A 112 -12.14 3.31 -3.58
N THR A 113 -11.11 3.60 -4.38
CA THR A 113 -9.87 2.80 -4.35
C THR A 113 -8.93 3.22 -3.22
N ASN A 114 -8.62 4.50 -3.11
CA ASN A 114 -7.50 4.97 -2.28
C ASN A 114 -7.85 5.08 -0.79
N VAL A 115 -9.14 5.06 -0.43
CA VAL A 115 -9.64 5.29 0.93
C VAL A 115 -10.53 4.12 1.37
N PHE A 116 -11.68 3.94 0.72
CA PHE A 116 -12.64 2.91 1.13
C PHE A 116 -12.09 1.50 0.91
N GLY A 117 -11.41 1.25 -0.22
CA GLY A 117 -10.76 -0.04 -0.47
C GLY A 117 -9.66 -0.37 0.54
N VAL A 118 -8.91 0.61 1.03
CA VAL A 118 -7.92 0.40 2.10
C VAL A 118 -8.60 -0.02 3.41
N ILE A 119 -9.72 0.63 3.76
CA ILE A 119 -10.50 0.28 4.95
C ILE A 119 -11.05 -1.14 4.81
N ALA A 120 -11.69 -1.46 3.68
CA ALA A 120 -12.30 -2.75 3.43
C ALA A 120 -11.26 -3.89 3.52
N VAL A 121 -10.12 -3.74 2.84
CA VAL A 121 -9.02 -4.72 2.89
C VAL A 121 -8.48 -4.85 4.31
N THR A 122 -8.21 -3.73 4.97
CA THR A 122 -7.64 -3.76 6.33
C THR A 122 -8.58 -4.48 7.30
N HIS A 123 -9.88 -4.15 7.29
CA HIS A 123 -10.89 -4.83 8.11
C HIS A 123 -10.95 -6.33 7.84
N ALA A 124 -11.01 -6.75 6.57
CA ALA A 124 -11.13 -8.16 6.21
C ALA A 124 -9.88 -8.97 6.57
N MET A 125 -8.70 -8.35 6.52
CA MET A 125 -7.44 -9.00 6.85
C MET A 125 -7.09 -8.93 8.33
N LEU A 126 -7.75 -8.08 9.12
CA LEU A 126 -7.41 -7.85 10.53
C LEU A 126 -7.49 -9.13 11.39
N PRO A 127 -8.50 -10.02 11.26
CA PRO A 127 -8.52 -11.29 11.99
C PRO A 127 -7.34 -12.22 11.65
N LEU A 128 -6.77 -12.12 10.44
CA LEU A 128 -5.57 -12.85 10.04
C LEU A 128 -4.30 -12.21 10.61
N LEU A 129 -4.22 -10.87 10.58
CA LEU A 129 -3.10 -10.09 11.13
C LEU A 129 -2.97 -10.27 12.65
N ARG A 130 -4.09 -10.31 13.38
CA ARG A 130 -4.12 -10.58 14.83
C ARG A 130 -3.58 -11.96 15.24
N ARG A 131 -3.45 -12.90 14.28
CA ARG A 131 -2.82 -14.21 14.51
C ARG A 131 -1.30 -14.21 14.30
N SER A 132 -0.75 -13.13 13.74
CA SER A 132 0.70 -12.97 13.61
C SER A 132 1.29 -12.46 14.92
N PRO A 133 2.45 -12.98 15.36
CA PRO A 133 3.13 -12.47 16.54
C PRO A 133 3.72 -11.07 16.34
N ALA A 134 3.87 -10.60 15.09
CA ALA A 134 4.49 -9.32 14.78
C ALA A 134 3.95 -8.75 13.46
N ALA A 135 2.65 -8.47 13.42
CA ALA A 135 2.00 -8.01 12.20
C ALA A 135 2.43 -6.60 11.77
N ARG A 136 2.55 -6.35 10.47
CA ARG A 136 2.88 -5.05 9.89
C ARG A 136 1.85 -4.64 8.85
N ILE A 137 1.38 -3.40 8.93
CA ILE A 137 0.52 -2.79 7.92
C ILE A 137 1.25 -1.57 7.35
N VAL A 138 1.45 -1.57 6.03
CA VAL A 138 2.06 -0.47 5.29
C VAL A 138 1.06 0.10 4.31
N ASN A 139 0.70 1.36 4.50
CA ASN A 139 -0.18 2.11 3.61
C ASN A 139 0.67 2.94 2.64
N MET A 140 0.56 2.68 1.33
CA MET A 140 1.25 3.48 0.33
C MET A 140 0.56 4.84 0.17
N SER A 141 1.03 5.83 0.91
CA SER A 141 0.59 7.22 0.82
C SER A 141 1.42 7.99 -0.22
N SER A 142 1.52 9.30 -0.08
CA SER A 142 2.30 10.20 -0.93
C SER A 142 2.63 11.46 -0.13
N GLU A 143 3.79 12.07 -0.36
CA GLU A 143 4.09 13.42 0.15
C GLU A 143 3.01 14.45 -0.21
N LEU A 144 2.24 14.21 -1.29
CA LEU A 144 1.04 14.99 -1.66
C LEU A 144 -0.16 14.79 -0.73
N GLY A 145 -0.05 13.94 0.28
CA GLY A 145 -1.01 13.79 1.38
C GLY A 145 -0.62 14.56 2.64
N SER A 146 0.53 15.25 2.64
CA SER A 146 0.95 16.11 3.75
C SER A 146 0.27 17.47 3.64
N LEU A 147 -0.56 17.83 4.62
CA LEU A 147 -1.17 19.17 4.68
C LEU A 147 -0.11 20.25 4.86
N THR A 148 0.95 19.95 5.60
CA THR A 148 2.10 20.86 5.75
C THR A 148 2.74 21.17 4.40
N HIS A 149 3.04 20.16 3.58
CA HIS A 149 3.61 20.38 2.24
C HIS A 149 2.64 21.04 1.26
N LEU A 150 1.33 20.75 1.36
CA LEU A 150 0.33 21.33 0.47
C LEU A 150 0.02 22.80 0.80
N ALA A 151 0.16 23.19 2.07
CA ALA A 151 -0.08 24.55 2.53
C ALA A 151 1.11 25.49 2.28
N ASP A 152 2.31 24.96 2.08
CA ASP A 152 3.52 25.72 1.79
C ASP A 152 3.64 26.06 0.28
N PRO A 153 3.55 27.34 -0.13
CA PRO A 153 3.71 27.74 -1.52
C PRO A 153 5.11 27.51 -2.09
N ASP A 154 6.13 27.40 -1.24
CA ASP A 154 7.53 27.19 -1.62
C ASP A 154 7.92 25.70 -1.63
N SER A 155 6.98 24.82 -1.26
CA SER A 155 7.16 23.37 -1.29
C SER A 155 7.52 22.87 -2.70
N PRO A 156 8.41 21.88 -2.84
CA PRO A 156 8.67 21.20 -4.12
C PRO A 156 7.40 20.64 -4.79
N TRP A 157 6.34 20.45 -3.99
CA TRP A 157 5.07 19.87 -4.39
C TRP A 157 3.98 20.92 -4.72
N ALA A 158 4.27 22.22 -4.58
CA ALA A 158 3.29 23.31 -4.71
C ALA A 158 2.60 23.35 -6.08
N SER A 159 3.27 22.93 -7.16
CA SER A 159 2.64 22.87 -8.49
C SER A 159 1.53 21.81 -8.56
N TYR A 160 1.67 20.70 -7.83
CA TYR A 160 0.71 19.58 -7.81
C TYR A 160 -0.51 19.85 -6.93
N SER A 161 -0.36 20.63 -5.85
CA SER A 161 -1.47 20.98 -4.95
C SER A 161 -2.61 21.71 -5.69
N SER A 162 -2.28 22.41 -6.78
CA SER A 162 -3.24 23.15 -7.60
C SER A 162 -3.96 22.33 -8.69
N VAL A 163 -3.59 21.05 -8.89
CA VAL A 163 -4.12 20.24 -10.01
C VAL A 163 -4.47 18.78 -9.67
N LEU A 164 -4.27 18.32 -8.43
CA LEU A 164 -4.49 16.92 -8.03
C LEU A 164 -5.45 16.76 -6.84
N LEU A 165 -6.51 17.59 -6.77
CA LEU A 165 -7.48 17.58 -5.66
C LEU A 165 -7.92 16.17 -5.22
N PRO A 166 -8.42 15.28 -6.10
CA PRO A 166 -8.86 13.95 -5.68
C PRO A 166 -7.76 13.09 -5.05
N TYR A 167 -6.55 13.17 -5.62
CA TYR A 167 -5.43 12.35 -5.17
C TYR A 167 -4.87 12.86 -3.85
N CYS A 168 -4.57 14.15 -3.74
CA CYS A 168 -4.03 14.76 -2.53
C CYS A 168 -4.95 14.55 -1.33
N THR A 169 -6.25 14.79 -1.48
CA THR A 169 -7.19 14.61 -0.37
C THR A 169 -7.38 13.13 -0.02
N SER A 170 -7.32 12.22 -1.00
CA SER A 170 -7.36 10.77 -0.72
C SER A 170 -6.15 10.29 0.08
N LYS A 171 -4.94 10.81 -0.21
CA LYS A 171 -3.71 10.46 0.52
C LYS A 171 -3.66 11.12 1.90
N THR A 172 -4.22 12.33 2.04
CA THR A 172 -4.45 12.95 3.34
C THR A 172 -5.42 12.12 4.20
N ALA A 173 -6.52 11.64 3.62
CA ALA A 173 -7.46 10.75 4.32
C ALA A 173 -6.79 9.43 4.72
N LEU A 174 -5.97 8.84 3.84
CA LEU A 174 -5.19 7.64 4.13
C LEU A 174 -4.19 7.84 5.28
N ASN A 175 -3.58 9.03 5.37
CA ASN A 175 -2.71 9.41 6.49
C ASN A 175 -3.49 9.39 7.82
N ALA A 176 -4.68 10.01 7.86
CA ALA A 176 -5.53 9.98 9.05
C ALA A 176 -5.96 8.55 9.42
N ILE A 177 -6.38 7.75 8.43
CA ILE A 177 -6.73 6.34 8.63
C ILE A 177 -5.56 5.55 9.24
N THR A 178 -4.34 5.79 8.76
CA THR A 178 -3.13 5.14 9.28
C THR A 178 -2.93 5.45 10.75
N VAL A 179 -3.05 6.72 11.16
CA VAL A 179 -2.90 7.13 12.56
C VAL A 179 -3.96 6.49 13.46
N LEU A 180 -5.21 6.43 12.99
CA LEU A 180 -6.32 5.84 13.76
C LEU A 180 -6.16 4.33 13.96
N TYR A 181 -5.81 3.58 12.91
CA TYR A 181 -5.50 2.15 13.06
C TYR A 181 -4.25 1.90 13.90
N ALA A 182 -3.23 2.76 13.77
CA ALA A 182 -2.03 2.66 14.58
C ALA A 182 -2.32 2.86 16.07
N ASP A 183 -3.24 3.76 16.43
CA ASP A 183 -3.66 3.98 17.81
C ASP A 183 -4.42 2.76 18.36
N GLU A 184 -5.43 2.28 17.63
CA GLU A 184 -6.24 1.11 18.02
C GLU A 184 -5.36 -0.13 18.23
N LEU A 185 -4.49 -0.44 17.25
CA LEU A 185 -3.78 -1.71 17.20
C LEU A 185 -2.45 -1.70 17.96
N ARG A 186 -2.07 -0.56 18.55
CA ARG A 186 -0.80 -0.39 19.30
C ARG A 186 -0.68 -1.40 20.44
N ALA A 187 -1.75 -1.59 21.20
CA ALA A 187 -1.77 -2.50 22.34
C ALA A 187 -1.66 -3.98 21.92
N GLU A 188 -1.95 -4.28 20.65
CA GLU A 188 -1.85 -5.62 20.07
C GLU A 188 -0.46 -5.89 19.44
N GLY A 189 0.46 -4.91 19.46
CA GLY A 189 1.80 -5.05 18.87
C GLY A 189 1.81 -5.02 17.33
N ILE A 190 0.72 -4.60 16.70
CA ILE A 190 0.60 -4.43 15.25
C ILE A 190 1.06 -3.02 14.89
N LEU A 191 2.09 -2.93 14.04
CA LEU A 191 2.62 -1.64 13.60
C LEU A 191 1.97 -1.22 12.28
N VAL A 192 1.41 -0.01 12.25
CA VAL A 192 0.70 0.54 11.09
C VAL A 192 1.36 1.85 10.70
N ASN A 193 1.88 1.95 9.48
CA ASN A 193 2.57 3.15 9.01
C ASN A 193 2.20 3.52 7.58
N ALA A 194 2.35 4.80 7.26
CA ALA A 194 2.22 5.34 5.92
C ALA A 194 3.61 5.56 5.33
N VAL A 195 3.75 5.33 4.03
CA VAL A 195 5.00 5.63 3.31
C VAL A 195 4.74 6.44 2.06
N SER A 196 5.68 7.30 1.68
CA SER A 196 5.72 7.87 0.34
C SER A 196 6.89 7.27 -0.44
N PRO A 197 6.62 6.68 -1.62
CA PRO A 197 7.67 6.07 -2.46
C PRO A 197 8.48 7.12 -3.27
N GLY A 198 8.20 8.41 -3.10
CA GLY A 198 8.68 9.46 -3.99
C GLY A 198 8.10 9.37 -5.41
N TYR A 199 8.63 10.19 -6.33
CA TYR A 199 8.12 10.34 -7.68
C TYR A 199 8.65 9.25 -8.65
N CYS A 200 7.97 8.10 -8.67
CA CYS A 200 8.40 6.93 -9.43
C CYS A 200 7.83 6.84 -10.85
N ALA A 201 8.67 6.45 -11.82
CA ALA A 201 8.32 6.22 -13.23
C ALA A 201 7.48 4.95 -13.44
N THR A 202 6.23 4.99 -12.98
CA THR A 202 5.25 3.91 -13.11
C THR A 202 4.11 4.31 -14.03
N ASP A 203 3.26 3.36 -14.43
CA ASP A 203 2.08 3.65 -15.25
C ASP A 203 1.14 4.70 -14.62
N LEU A 204 1.06 4.77 -13.28
CA LEU A 204 0.28 5.81 -12.56
C LEU A 204 0.73 7.21 -12.96
N ASN A 205 2.04 7.39 -13.10
CA ASN A 205 2.68 8.65 -13.49
C ASN A 205 2.99 8.68 -15.00
N ARG A 206 2.32 7.85 -15.82
CA ARG A 206 2.58 7.75 -17.27
C ARG A 206 4.06 7.50 -17.60
N ARG A 207 4.73 6.72 -16.74
CA ARG A 207 6.17 6.40 -16.80
C ARG A 207 7.10 7.60 -16.70
N SER A 208 6.63 8.68 -16.07
CA SER A 208 7.46 9.82 -15.68
C SER A 208 7.76 9.76 -14.18
N GLY A 209 8.94 10.23 -13.80
CA GLY A 209 9.44 10.10 -12.43
C GLY A 209 10.95 10.29 -12.39
N THR A 210 11.47 10.72 -11.25
CA THR A 210 12.92 10.76 -10.98
C THR A 210 13.43 9.45 -10.38
N ARG A 211 12.52 8.59 -9.90
CA ARG A 211 12.82 7.30 -9.28
C ARG A 211 12.28 6.14 -10.11
N THR A 212 12.90 4.98 -9.97
CA THR A 212 12.42 3.69 -10.46
C THR A 212 11.38 3.10 -9.51
N ALA A 213 10.62 2.09 -9.97
CA ALA A 213 9.71 1.36 -9.09
C ALA A 213 10.45 0.59 -7.97
N GLU A 214 11.68 0.14 -8.25
CA GLU A 214 12.53 -0.56 -7.29
C GLU A 214 12.96 0.37 -6.14
N GLU A 215 13.43 1.57 -6.47
CA GLU A 215 13.76 2.61 -5.48
C GLU A 215 12.51 3.04 -4.70
N GLY A 216 11.34 3.11 -5.33
CA GLY A 216 10.09 3.43 -4.66
C GLY A 216 9.61 2.34 -3.68
N ALA A 217 10.01 1.09 -3.90
CA ALA A 217 9.67 -0.03 -3.03
C ALA A 217 10.54 -0.10 -1.77
N ALA A 218 11.66 0.64 -1.71
CA ALA A 218 12.62 0.70 -0.59
C ALA A 218 11.92 0.79 0.77
N VAL A 219 11.33 1.95 1.03
CA VAL A 219 10.68 2.32 2.29
C VAL A 219 9.53 1.39 2.68
N ALA A 220 8.78 0.87 1.70
CA ALA A 220 7.66 -0.02 1.96
C ALA A 220 8.14 -1.37 2.50
N VAL A 221 9.23 -1.91 1.95
CA VAL A 221 9.84 -3.16 2.43
C VAL A 221 10.47 -2.97 3.81
N ASP A 222 11.09 -1.82 4.05
CA ASP A 222 11.73 -1.53 5.34
C ASP A 222 10.67 -1.53 6.47
N LEU A 223 9.54 -0.84 6.27
CA LEU A 223 8.46 -0.85 7.27
C LEU A 223 7.67 -2.16 7.31
N ALA A 224 7.59 -2.91 6.21
CA ALA A 224 6.98 -4.23 6.20
C ALA A 224 7.82 -5.26 6.99
N THR A 225 9.10 -5.00 7.20
CA THR A 225 10.04 -5.93 7.84
C THR A 225 10.64 -5.41 9.16
N VAL A 226 10.23 -4.21 9.59
CA VAL A 226 10.72 -3.59 10.82
C VAL A 226 10.43 -4.46 12.06
N GLY A 227 11.37 -4.43 13.01
CA GLY A 227 11.28 -5.13 14.30
C GLY A 227 10.15 -4.61 15.19
N GLU A 228 9.98 -5.22 16.37
CA GLU A 228 8.90 -4.87 17.32
C GLU A 228 9.04 -3.44 17.86
N ASP A 229 10.27 -2.92 17.99
CA ASP A 229 10.56 -1.54 18.38
C ASP A 229 10.41 -0.53 17.22
N GLY A 230 9.81 -0.96 16.10
CA GLY A 230 9.56 -0.11 14.94
C GLY A 230 8.54 1.00 15.22
N PRO A 231 8.48 2.02 14.36
CA PRO A 231 7.47 3.06 14.49
C PRO A 231 6.06 2.50 14.25
N THR A 232 5.05 3.16 14.82
CA THR A 232 3.64 2.96 14.47
C THR A 232 2.93 4.31 14.52
N GLY A 233 2.08 4.56 13.53
CA GLY A 233 1.45 5.85 13.31
C GLY A 233 2.45 6.87 12.79
N ALA A 234 3.41 6.46 11.96
CA ALA A 234 4.37 7.34 11.31
C ALA A 234 4.15 7.46 9.80
N PHE A 235 4.69 8.52 9.20
CA PHE A 235 4.66 8.78 7.77
C PHE A 235 6.08 9.07 7.27
N LEU A 236 6.59 8.22 6.38
CA LEU A 236 8.03 8.22 6.03
C LEU A 236 8.29 8.18 4.52
N THR A 237 9.39 8.82 4.09
CA THR A 237 10.16 8.46 2.90
C THR A 237 11.35 7.59 3.28
N GLU A 238 12.17 7.21 2.29
CA GLU A 238 13.49 6.64 2.53
C GLU A 238 14.44 7.61 3.28
N ASP A 239 14.24 8.92 3.11
CA ASP A 239 15.08 9.96 3.72
C ASP A 239 14.65 10.35 5.14
N GLY A 240 13.49 9.87 5.60
CA GLY A 240 13.01 10.07 6.97
C GLY A 240 11.54 10.48 7.07
N PRO A 241 11.13 11.05 8.22
CA PRO A 241 9.73 11.38 8.47
C PRO A 241 9.24 12.55 7.60
N ILE A 242 7.99 12.46 7.16
CA ILE A 242 7.26 13.52 6.46
C ILE A 242 6.30 14.16 7.48
N PRO A 243 6.17 15.50 7.52
CA PRO A 243 5.13 16.13 8.32
C PRO A 243 3.74 15.74 7.82
N TRP A 244 2.78 15.61 8.73
CA TRP A 244 1.38 15.33 8.37
C TRP A 244 0.72 16.47 7.57
#